data_AF-A0A2Z2Q081-F1
#
_entry.id   AF-A0A2Z2Q081-F1
#
_cell.length_a   1.000
_cell.length_b   1.000
_cell.length_c   1.000
_cell.angle_alpha   90.00
_cell.angle_beta   90.00
_cell.angle_gamma   90.00
#
_symmetry.space_group_name_H-M   'P 1'
#
loop_
_entity.id
_entity.type
_entity.pdbx_description
1 polymer ?
#
loop_
_entity_poly.entity_id
_entity_poly.type
_entity_poly.pdbx_seq_one_letter_code
_entity_poly.pdbx_strand_id
1 'polypeptide(L)'
;MTRQGWLVPCLSHGKDDQLQDELSELSKAYRKKFQTDLHTKSGDIIDPSGEFLYVYLDEENYRICRQSMVLVSNAPDGLIATTLEPYSDSYTFRQVREQLQAFSGDGGRINYSRNEHSSSYFLTIQASNEFKHVGAVRNTLGQSKDIWKRRMPDASQPLDYHLIAVGCSAFLPEAALDDVESDGAV
;
A
#
# COMPACT_ATOMS: atom_id res chain seq x y z
N MET A 1 3.96 -17.39 -13.92
CA MET A 1 3.43 -16.78 -15.17
C MET A 1 3.36 -15.27 -14.97
N THR A 2 4.31 -14.51 -15.51
CA THR A 2 4.31 -13.04 -15.57
C THR A 2 3.27 -12.61 -16.61
N ARG A 3 2.07 -12.23 -16.17
CA ARG A 3 0.92 -12.09 -17.08
C ARG A 3 1.09 -11.12 -18.25
N GLN A 4 2.08 -10.23 -18.20
CA GLN A 4 2.47 -9.36 -19.33
C GLN A 4 3.98 -9.09 -19.38
N GLY A 5 4.81 -10.06 -18.97
CA GLY A 5 6.28 -9.90 -19.00
C GLY A 5 6.82 -8.83 -18.05
N TRP A 6 6.05 -8.35 -17.07
CA TRP A 6 6.55 -7.56 -15.94
C TRP A 6 6.98 -8.50 -14.82
N LEU A 7 8.22 -8.37 -14.38
CA LEU A 7 8.74 -9.04 -13.20
C LEU A 7 8.54 -8.10 -12.02
N VAL A 8 7.77 -8.52 -11.02
CA VAL A 8 7.52 -7.70 -9.83
C VAL A 8 8.78 -7.68 -8.96
N PRO A 9 9.49 -6.54 -8.86
CA PRO A 9 10.66 -6.40 -8.01
C PRO A 9 10.24 -6.47 -6.54
N CYS A 10 11.14 -7.00 -5.72
CA CYS A 10 11.02 -7.08 -4.27
C CYS A 10 12.07 -6.17 -3.65
N LEU A 11 11.63 -5.10 -3.01
CA LEU A 11 12.48 -4.07 -2.41
C LEU A 11 12.69 -4.39 -0.93
N SER A 12 13.92 -4.66 -0.55
CA SER A 12 14.27 -5.05 0.82
C SER A 12 15.48 -4.24 1.25
N HIS A 13 15.25 -3.01 1.69
CA HIS A 13 16.31 -2.09 2.11
C HIS A 13 16.12 -1.65 3.55
N GLY A 14 17.23 -1.49 4.26
CA GLY A 14 17.29 -0.91 5.60
C GLY A 14 17.63 0.59 5.61
N LYS A 15 17.48 1.28 4.47
CA LYS A 15 17.72 2.72 4.32
C LYS A 15 16.66 3.36 3.41
N ASP A 16 15.97 4.36 3.93
CA ASP A 16 14.75 4.94 3.38
C ASP A 16 14.98 5.63 2.02
N ASP A 17 16.10 6.37 1.88
CA ASP A 17 16.46 7.08 0.64
C ASP A 17 16.58 6.15 -0.57
N GLN A 18 17.08 4.93 -0.37
CA GLN A 18 17.22 3.95 -1.45
C GLN A 18 15.85 3.43 -1.91
N LEU A 19 14.91 3.27 -0.99
CA LEU A 19 13.56 2.81 -1.29
C LEU A 19 12.80 3.84 -2.13
N GLN A 20 12.98 5.13 -1.84
CA GLN A 20 12.39 6.22 -2.61
C GLN A 20 12.89 6.24 -4.07
N ASP A 21 14.22 6.22 -4.26
CA ASP A 21 14.82 6.28 -5.59
C ASP A 21 14.41 5.08 -6.44
N GLU A 22 14.42 3.87 -5.87
CA GLU A 22 14.02 2.65 -6.58
C GLU A 22 12.54 2.66 -6.97
N LEU A 23 11.64 3.07 -6.08
CA LEU A 23 10.22 3.17 -6.41
C LEU A 23 9.96 4.23 -7.49
N SER A 24 10.69 5.33 -7.47
CA SER A 24 10.63 6.37 -8.50
C SER A 24 11.04 5.84 -9.87
N GLU A 25 12.18 5.14 -9.96
CA GLU A 25 12.67 4.56 -11.21
C GLU A 25 11.77 3.43 -11.71
N LEU A 26 11.26 2.58 -10.81
CA LEU A 26 10.31 1.52 -11.17
C LEU A 26 9.00 2.08 -11.69
N SER A 27 8.50 3.16 -11.09
CA SER A 27 7.29 3.86 -11.54
C SER A 27 7.45 4.41 -12.95
N LYS A 28 8.60 5.04 -13.25
CA LYS A 28 8.93 5.51 -14.61
C LYS A 28 9.03 4.35 -15.60
N ALA A 29 9.72 3.27 -15.23
CA ALA A 29 9.89 2.09 -16.07
C ALA A 29 8.54 1.39 -16.36
N TYR A 30 7.67 1.30 -15.36
CA TYR A 30 6.34 0.74 -15.49
C TYR A 30 5.49 1.54 -16.48
N ARG A 31 5.39 2.86 -16.30
CA ARG A 31 4.65 3.76 -17.21
C ARG A 31 5.22 3.78 -18.63
N LYS A 32 6.54 3.65 -18.78
CA LYS A 32 7.17 3.55 -20.11
C LYS A 32 6.75 2.27 -20.83
N LYS A 33 6.61 1.16 -20.10
CA LYS A 33 6.23 -0.15 -20.64
C LYS A 33 4.74 -0.26 -20.94
N PHE A 34 3.90 0.27 -20.05
CA PHE A 34 2.44 0.19 -20.15
C PHE A 34 1.88 1.57 -20.46
N GLN A 35 1.54 1.78 -21.73
CA GLN A 35 1.06 3.07 -22.26
C GLN A 35 -0.45 3.07 -22.57
N THR A 36 -1.11 1.93 -22.35
CA THR A 36 -2.54 1.73 -22.59
C THR A 36 -3.16 1.06 -21.38
N ASP A 37 -4.47 1.20 -21.22
CA ASP A 37 -5.23 0.58 -20.15
C ASP A 37 -4.96 -0.92 -20.01
N LEU A 38 -4.80 -1.36 -18.76
CA LEU A 38 -4.66 -2.76 -18.40
C LEU A 38 -5.97 -3.27 -17.83
N HIS A 39 -6.38 -4.45 -18.29
CA HIS A 39 -7.60 -5.10 -17.84
C HIS A 39 -7.27 -6.29 -16.94
N THR A 40 -7.79 -6.29 -15.72
CA THR A 40 -7.68 -7.45 -14.83
C THR A 40 -8.76 -8.49 -15.17
N LYS A 41 -8.63 -9.71 -14.64
CA LYS A 41 -9.69 -10.73 -14.78
C LYS A 41 -10.99 -10.35 -14.07
N SER A 42 -10.95 -9.46 -13.08
CA SER A 42 -12.14 -8.97 -12.39
C SER A 42 -12.89 -7.89 -13.16
N GLY A 43 -12.38 -7.46 -14.31
CA GLY A 43 -12.98 -6.40 -15.13
C GLY A 43 -12.50 -5.00 -14.78
N ASP A 44 -11.51 -4.85 -13.89
CA ASP A 44 -10.92 -3.56 -13.56
C ASP A 44 -10.17 -3.01 -14.76
N ILE A 45 -10.30 -1.69 -14.95
CA ILE A 45 -9.54 -0.92 -15.91
C ILE A 45 -8.52 -0.11 -15.12
N ILE A 46 -7.25 -0.42 -15.34
CA ILE A 46 -6.11 0.25 -14.72
C ILE A 46 -5.52 1.21 -15.75
N ASP A 47 -5.67 2.50 -15.48
CA ASP A 47 -5.04 3.57 -16.25
C ASP A 47 -3.57 3.71 -15.78
N PRO A 48 -2.56 3.42 -16.63
CA PRO A 48 -1.15 3.55 -16.27
C PRO A 48 -0.72 4.97 -15.90
N SER A 49 -1.49 5.99 -16.29
CA SER A 49 -1.21 7.40 -15.97
C SER A 49 -1.76 7.84 -14.62
N GLY A 50 -2.60 7.02 -13.97
CA GLY A 50 -3.25 7.38 -12.71
C GLY A 50 -2.33 7.41 -11.49
N GLU A 51 -2.95 7.42 -10.32
CA GLU A 51 -2.27 7.44 -9.02
C GLU A 51 -1.67 6.08 -8.65
N PHE A 52 -0.44 6.09 -8.12
CA PHE A 52 0.11 4.91 -7.46
C PHE A 52 -0.46 4.80 -6.05
N LEU A 53 -0.93 3.60 -5.72
CA LEU A 53 -1.45 3.29 -4.40
C LEU A 53 -0.59 2.21 -3.74
N TYR A 54 -0.52 2.28 -2.42
CA TYR A 54 0.16 1.33 -1.58
C TYR A 54 -0.84 0.58 -0.71
N VAL A 55 -0.70 -0.73 -0.68
CA VAL A 55 -1.44 -1.62 0.22
C VAL A 55 -0.46 -2.11 1.26
N TYR A 56 -0.73 -1.83 2.53
CA TYR A 56 0.10 -2.25 3.66
C TYR A 56 -0.40 -3.56 4.25
N LEU A 57 0.53 -4.45 4.59
CA LEU A 57 0.24 -5.82 5.01
C LEU A 57 1.38 -6.45 5.82
N ASP A 58 1.09 -7.60 6.40
CA ASP A 58 2.07 -8.46 7.07
C ASP A 58 2.80 -9.40 6.10
N GLU A 59 3.82 -10.10 6.62
CA GLU A 59 4.67 -10.98 5.82
C GLU A 59 3.91 -12.15 5.17
N GLU A 60 2.93 -12.74 5.88
CA GLU A 60 2.16 -13.88 5.37
C GLU A 60 1.38 -13.45 4.12
N ASN A 61 0.63 -12.36 4.25
CA ASN A 61 -0.18 -11.82 3.17
C ASN A 61 0.71 -11.31 2.02
N TYR A 62 1.87 -10.72 2.34
CA TYR A 62 2.85 -10.30 1.34
C TYR A 62 3.29 -11.46 0.45
N ARG A 63 3.61 -12.61 1.04
CA ARG A 63 4.02 -13.80 0.29
C ARG A 63 2.91 -14.30 -0.62
N ILE A 64 1.67 -14.34 -0.14
CA ILE A 64 0.49 -14.75 -0.91
C ILE A 64 0.27 -13.83 -2.11
N CYS A 65 0.18 -12.52 -1.86
CA CYS A 65 -0.05 -11.51 -2.89
C CYS A 65 1.02 -11.56 -3.98
N ARG A 66 2.30 -11.67 -3.59
CA ARG A 66 3.42 -11.73 -4.52
C ARG A 66 3.44 -13.01 -5.36
N GLN A 67 3.25 -14.18 -4.73
CA GLN A 67 3.32 -15.47 -5.42
C GLN A 67 2.18 -15.64 -6.43
N SER A 68 0.98 -15.19 -6.06
CA SER A 68 -0.22 -15.38 -6.86
C SER A 68 -0.58 -14.17 -7.74
N MET A 69 0.11 -13.03 -7.59
CA MET A 69 -0.21 -11.76 -8.27
C MET A 69 -1.64 -11.33 -7.97
N VAL A 70 -1.95 -11.21 -6.69
CA VAL A 70 -3.30 -10.91 -6.19
C VAL A 70 -3.25 -9.84 -5.11
N LEU A 71 -4.41 -9.22 -4.86
CA LEU A 71 -4.70 -8.42 -3.67
C LEU A 71 -5.63 -9.23 -2.77
N VAL A 72 -5.40 -9.17 -1.46
CA VAL A 72 -6.29 -9.76 -0.45
C VAL A 72 -7.05 -8.64 0.26
N SER A 73 -8.24 -8.94 0.77
CA SER A 73 -9.03 -7.95 1.49
C SER A 73 -8.32 -7.47 2.76
N ASN A 74 -8.43 -6.18 3.04
CA ASN A 74 -8.06 -5.57 4.32
C ASN A 74 -9.23 -4.76 4.88
N ALA A 75 -10.45 -4.98 4.38
CA ALA A 75 -11.71 -4.43 4.88
C ALA A 75 -12.83 -5.49 4.67
N PRO A 76 -13.95 -5.43 5.42
CA PRO A 76 -15.03 -6.42 5.34
C PRO A 76 -15.61 -6.65 3.94
N ASP A 77 -15.70 -5.60 3.13
CA ASP A 77 -16.29 -5.62 1.78
C ASP A 77 -15.25 -5.40 0.67
N GLY A 78 -13.96 -5.41 0.99
CA GLY A 78 -12.92 -5.29 -0.03
C GLY A 78 -11.56 -4.83 0.48
N LEU A 79 -11.04 -3.79 -0.14
CA LEU A 79 -9.67 -3.33 0.04
C LEU A 79 -9.61 -1.80 0.18
N ILE A 80 -8.78 -1.31 1.09
CA ILE A 80 -8.27 0.05 1.15
C ILE A 80 -6.80 0.09 0.71
N ALA A 81 -6.43 1.17 0.04
CA ALA A 81 -5.07 1.48 -0.36
C ALA A 81 -4.83 2.99 -0.16
N THR A 82 -3.58 3.42 -0.13
CA THR A 82 -3.24 4.81 0.19
C THR A 82 -2.17 5.38 -0.72
N THR A 83 -2.13 6.71 -0.87
CA THR A 83 -0.99 7.39 -1.50
C THR A 83 0.18 7.60 -0.54
N LEU A 84 0.07 7.18 0.72
CA LEU A 84 1.18 7.21 1.67
C LEU A 84 2.29 6.28 1.20
N GLU A 85 3.45 6.86 0.89
CA GLU A 85 4.61 6.14 0.41
C GLU A 85 5.31 5.38 1.54
N PRO A 86 5.88 4.19 1.25
CA PRO A 86 6.38 3.27 2.28
C PRO A 86 7.72 3.72 2.91
N TYR A 87 8.31 4.81 2.43
CA TYR A 87 9.54 5.42 2.92
C TYR A 87 9.29 6.76 3.62
N SER A 88 8.04 7.07 3.95
CA SER A 88 7.74 8.35 4.60
C SER A 88 8.29 8.39 6.03
N ASP A 89 9.27 9.27 6.22
CA ASP A 89 9.91 9.59 7.51
C ASP A 89 8.99 10.32 8.50
N SER A 90 7.78 10.67 8.07
CA SER A 90 6.87 11.51 8.85
C SER A 90 5.72 10.72 9.47
N TYR A 91 5.77 9.38 9.41
CA TYR A 91 4.76 8.47 9.95
C TYR A 91 5.43 7.31 10.69
N THR A 92 4.87 6.91 11.83
CA THR A 92 5.26 5.67 12.51
C THR A 92 4.41 4.49 12.08
N PHE A 93 4.94 3.27 12.26
CA PHE A 93 4.18 2.05 12.02
C PHE A 93 2.84 2.05 12.75
N ARG A 94 2.81 2.39 14.05
CA ARG A 94 1.57 2.50 14.85
C ARG A 94 0.56 3.47 14.24
N GLN A 95 0.97 4.69 13.90
CA GLN A 95 0.06 5.70 13.34
C GLN A 95 -0.57 5.24 12.02
N VAL A 96 0.22 4.60 11.16
CA VAL A 96 -0.28 4.05 9.91
C VAL A 96 -1.30 2.94 10.20
N ARG A 97 -0.99 1.98 11.08
CA ARG A 97 -1.93 0.89 11.42
C ARG A 97 -3.23 1.40 12.00
N GLU A 98 -3.18 2.30 12.98
CA GLU A 98 -4.38 2.81 13.66
C GLU A 98 -5.30 3.56 12.71
N GLN A 99 -4.74 4.37 11.82
CA GLN A 99 -5.53 5.12 10.85
C GLN A 99 -6.05 4.21 9.74
N LEU A 100 -5.26 3.27 9.24
CA LEU A 100 -5.75 2.24 8.32
C LEU A 100 -6.88 1.41 8.96
N GLN A 101 -6.73 1.04 10.24
CA GLN A 101 -7.76 0.33 11.01
C GLN A 101 -9.07 1.13 11.06
N ALA A 102 -9.00 2.44 11.27
CA ALA A 102 -10.17 3.30 11.31
C ALA A 102 -10.96 3.31 9.98
N PHE A 103 -10.28 3.16 8.85
CA PHE A 103 -10.91 3.06 7.52
C PHE A 103 -11.31 1.63 7.13
N SER A 104 -10.55 0.62 7.56
CA SER A 104 -10.82 -0.78 7.24
C SER A 104 -11.95 -1.37 8.07
N GLY A 105 -12.05 -1.01 9.34
CA GLY A 105 -12.85 -1.73 10.32
C GLY A 105 -12.28 -3.11 10.66
N ASP A 106 -13.08 -3.93 11.35
CA ASP A 106 -12.63 -5.20 11.97
C ASP A 106 -12.69 -6.44 11.05
N GLY A 107 -12.71 -6.26 9.73
CA GLY A 107 -12.85 -7.35 8.77
C GLY A 107 -11.87 -7.29 7.60
N GLY A 108 -11.91 -8.32 6.76
CA GLY A 108 -10.91 -8.58 5.73
C GLY A 108 -9.88 -9.63 6.19
N ARG A 109 -9.04 -10.07 5.26
CA ARG A 109 -7.95 -11.02 5.54
C ARG A 109 -6.85 -10.36 6.37
N ILE A 110 -6.49 -9.12 6.03
CA ILE A 110 -5.56 -8.30 6.81
C ILE A 110 -6.40 -7.53 7.83
N ASN A 111 -6.01 -7.60 9.10
CA ASN A 111 -6.64 -6.84 10.18
C ASN A 111 -5.57 -6.03 10.92
N TYR A 112 -5.63 -4.70 10.78
CA TYR A 112 -4.61 -3.77 11.28
C TYR A 112 -4.61 -3.64 12.81
N SER A 113 -5.72 -3.97 13.49
CA SER A 113 -5.80 -3.97 14.96
C SER A 113 -5.21 -5.23 15.62
N ARG A 114 -5.10 -6.33 14.87
CA ARG A 114 -4.75 -7.65 15.45
C ARG A 114 -3.29 -8.05 15.25
N ASN A 115 -2.58 -7.37 14.36
CA ASN A 115 -1.21 -7.71 14.02
C ASN A 115 -0.36 -6.43 13.95
N GLU A 116 0.61 -6.30 14.85
CA GLU A 116 1.51 -5.14 14.85
C GLU A 116 2.39 -5.06 13.59
N HIS A 117 2.56 -6.16 12.87
CA HIS A 117 3.33 -6.19 11.62
C HIS A 117 2.46 -5.97 10.37
N SER A 118 1.17 -5.64 10.51
CA SER A 118 0.26 -5.45 9.38
C SER A 118 0.58 -4.25 8.48
N SER A 119 1.62 -3.49 8.79
CA SER A 119 2.15 -2.40 7.94
C SER A 119 3.65 -2.51 7.68
N SER A 120 4.26 -3.66 7.96
CA SER A 120 5.69 -3.89 7.74
C SER A 120 6.07 -4.14 6.29
N TYR A 121 5.11 -4.56 5.46
CA TYR A 121 5.28 -4.76 4.03
C TYR A 121 4.31 -3.89 3.25
N PHE A 122 4.65 -3.65 1.98
CA PHE A 122 3.77 -2.97 1.04
C PHE A 122 3.68 -3.70 -0.30
N LEU A 123 2.55 -3.48 -0.99
CA LEU A 123 2.39 -3.71 -2.42
C LEU A 123 2.18 -2.36 -3.08
N THR A 124 2.90 -2.08 -4.16
CA THR A 124 2.63 -0.93 -5.04
C THR A 124 1.73 -1.37 -6.19
N ILE A 125 0.65 -0.64 -6.38
CA ILE A 125 -0.32 -0.86 -7.45
C ILE A 125 -0.65 0.45 -8.15
N GLN A 126 -1.13 0.34 -9.38
CA GLN A 126 -1.77 1.44 -10.08
C GLN A 126 -3.27 1.39 -9.75
N ALA A 127 -3.89 2.51 -9.38
CA ALA A 127 -5.33 2.54 -9.11
C ALA A 127 -6.15 2.12 -10.35
N SER A 128 -7.15 1.27 -10.15
CA SER A 128 -8.19 1.02 -11.16
C SER A 128 -9.35 2.01 -11.02
N ASN A 129 -10.20 2.04 -12.04
CA ASN A 129 -11.46 2.78 -12.06
C ASN A 129 -12.42 2.44 -10.90
N GLU A 130 -12.22 1.32 -10.20
CA GLU A 130 -13.05 0.87 -9.08
C GLU A 130 -12.61 1.43 -7.72
N PHE A 131 -11.43 2.05 -7.64
CA PHE A 131 -10.99 2.73 -6.41
C PHE A 131 -11.68 4.08 -6.28
N LYS A 132 -12.27 4.33 -5.11
CA LYS A 132 -12.91 5.59 -4.75
C LYS A 132 -12.23 6.21 -3.56
N HIS A 133 -11.98 7.52 -3.60
CA HIS A 133 -11.47 8.26 -2.45
C HIS A 133 -12.47 8.17 -1.28
N VAL A 134 -11.97 7.90 -0.08
CA VAL A 134 -12.79 7.77 1.14
C VAL A 134 -12.26 8.57 2.34
N GLY A 135 -11.06 9.14 2.25
CA GLY A 135 -10.47 9.89 3.35
C GLY A 135 -8.97 10.08 3.19
N ALA A 136 -8.28 10.34 4.29
CA ALA A 136 -6.84 10.49 4.32
C ALA A 136 -6.25 10.08 5.68
N VAL A 137 -5.04 9.53 5.65
CA VAL A 137 -4.15 9.37 6.81
C VAL A 137 -3.43 10.69 7.04
N ARG A 138 -3.24 11.10 8.29
CA ARG A 138 -2.59 12.35 8.68
C ARG A 138 -1.49 12.09 9.70
N ASN A 139 -0.38 12.80 9.61
CA ASN A 139 0.62 12.80 10.67
C ASN A 139 0.45 13.98 11.63
N THR A 140 1.29 14.02 12.66
CA THR A 140 1.34 15.09 13.68
C THR A 140 1.72 16.45 13.10
N LEU A 141 2.41 16.48 11.96
CA LEU A 141 2.80 17.68 11.23
C LEU A 141 1.69 18.20 10.29
N GLY A 142 0.51 17.56 10.28
CA GLY A 142 -0.63 17.97 9.46
C GLY A 142 -0.53 17.60 7.97
N GLN A 143 0.51 16.86 7.56
CA GLN A 143 0.58 16.29 6.22
C GLN A 143 -0.49 15.20 6.09
N SER A 144 -1.09 15.09 4.91
CA SER A 144 -2.15 14.12 4.63
C SER A 144 -1.86 13.31 3.38
N LYS A 145 -2.22 12.02 3.43
CA LYS A 145 -2.13 11.08 2.32
C LYS A 145 -3.47 10.40 2.11
N ASP A 146 -3.93 10.38 0.88
CA ASP A 146 -5.29 9.92 0.56
C ASP A 146 -5.46 8.43 0.81
N ILE A 147 -6.70 8.05 1.13
CA ILE A 147 -7.16 6.68 1.27
C ILE A 147 -8.23 6.43 0.23
N TRP A 148 -8.04 5.33 -0.49
CA TRP A 148 -8.89 4.87 -1.57
C TRP A 148 -9.44 3.50 -1.21
N LYS A 149 -10.74 3.30 -1.45
CA LYS A 149 -11.40 2.02 -1.19
C LYS A 149 -11.93 1.44 -2.49
N ARG A 150 -11.73 0.14 -2.66
CA ARG A 150 -12.28 -0.67 -3.73
C ARG A 150 -13.08 -1.82 -3.12
N ARG A 151 -14.34 -1.97 -3.53
CA ARG A 151 -15.13 -3.16 -3.16
C ARG A 151 -14.64 -4.37 -3.93
N MET A 152 -14.54 -5.51 -3.25
CA MET A 152 -14.24 -6.78 -3.90
C MET A 152 -15.56 -7.53 -4.18
N PRO A 153 -15.68 -8.22 -5.33
CA PRO A 153 -16.85 -9.06 -5.61
C PRO A 153 -17.10 -10.11 -4.52
N ASP A 154 -16.01 -10.68 -3.98
CA ASP A 154 -16.00 -11.53 -2.80
C ASP A 154 -14.74 -11.22 -2.00
N ALA A 155 -14.90 -10.60 -0.82
CA ALA A 155 -13.79 -10.21 0.05
C ALA A 155 -13.08 -11.42 0.71
N SER A 156 -13.65 -12.62 0.64
CA SER A 156 -13.00 -13.85 1.13
C SER A 156 -11.99 -14.41 0.13
N GLN A 157 -12.08 -14.00 -1.14
CA GLN A 157 -11.22 -14.49 -2.22
C GLN A 157 -10.15 -13.46 -2.60
N PRO A 158 -8.91 -13.90 -2.89
CA PRO A 158 -7.92 -13.01 -3.46
C PRO A 158 -8.38 -12.48 -4.82
N LEU A 159 -8.17 -11.19 -5.04
CA LEU A 159 -8.47 -10.51 -6.27
C LEU A 159 -7.26 -10.49 -7.18
N ASP A 160 -7.46 -10.93 -8.41
CA ASP A 160 -6.49 -10.78 -9.48
C ASP A 160 -6.12 -9.31 -9.75
N TYR A 161 -4.83 -8.96 -9.64
CA TYR A 161 -4.40 -7.57 -9.85
C TYR A 161 -2.96 -7.44 -10.36
N HIS A 162 -2.68 -6.33 -11.03
CA HIS A 162 -1.32 -6.00 -11.50
C HIS A 162 -0.52 -5.32 -10.39
N LEU A 163 0.44 -6.05 -9.81
CA LEU A 163 1.41 -5.50 -8.87
C LEU A 163 2.58 -4.86 -9.63
N ILE A 164 2.98 -3.65 -9.22
CA ILE A 164 4.12 -2.93 -9.78
C ILE A 164 5.40 -3.34 -9.07
N ALA A 165 5.39 -3.26 -7.74
CA ALA A 165 6.50 -3.56 -6.85
C ALA A 165 5.95 -4.06 -5.51
N VAL A 166 6.81 -4.72 -4.74
CA VAL A 166 6.51 -5.13 -3.37
C VAL A 166 7.75 -4.89 -2.52
N GLY A 167 7.61 -4.74 -1.21
CA GLY A 167 8.79 -4.56 -0.36
C GLY A 167 8.49 -4.40 1.12
N CYS A 168 9.54 -4.13 1.89
CA CYS A 168 9.44 -3.75 3.29
C CYS A 168 9.21 -2.25 3.41
N SER A 169 8.28 -1.86 4.27
CA SER A 169 8.06 -0.47 4.64
C SER A 169 9.16 0.01 5.59
N ALA A 170 9.48 1.29 5.50
CA ALA A 170 10.53 1.96 6.25
C ALA A 170 9.96 3.14 7.04
N PHE A 171 8.80 2.94 7.64
CA PHE A 171 8.21 3.90 8.57
C PHE A 171 9.04 4.01 9.84
N LEU A 172 8.87 5.11 10.57
CA LEU A 172 9.56 5.32 11.82
C LEU A 172 9.12 4.29 12.89
N PRO A 173 10.04 3.85 13.76
CA PRO A 173 9.67 3.16 14.99
C PRO A 173 8.92 4.11 15.92
N GLU A 174 8.09 3.57 16.81
CA GLU A 174 7.21 4.33 17.69
C GLU A 174 7.97 5.36 18.54
N ALA A 175 9.16 4.99 19.03
CA ALA A 175 9.99 5.84 19.88
C ALA A 175 10.53 7.10 19.17
N ALA A 176 10.50 7.15 17.83
CA ALA A 176 11.05 8.28 17.08
C ALA A 176 10.18 9.55 17.13
N LEU A 177 8.91 9.45 17.54
CA LEU A 177 8.03 10.61 17.67
C LEU A 177 7.90 11.14 19.10
N ASP A 178 8.23 10.33 20.11
CA ASP A 178 8.17 10.74 21.52
C ASP A 178 9.21 11.86 21.84
N ASP A 179 10.31 11.92 21.09
CA ASP A 179 11.31 13.00 21.19
C ASP A 179 10.79 14.35 20.67
N VAL A 180 9.80 14.37 19.78
CA VAL A 180 9.26 15.61 19.17
C VAL A 180 8.16 16.24 20.02
N GLU A 181 7.35 15.44 20.73
CA GLU A 181 6.33 15.97 21.66
C GLU A 181 6.96 16.68 22.88
N SER A 182 8.21 16.34 23.21
CA SER A 182 8.95 16.94 24.32
C SER A 182 9.51 18.34 24.01
N ASP A 183 9.77 18.64 22.73
CA ASP A 183 10.42 19.88 22.28
C ASP A 183 9.42 20.97 21.87
N GLY A 184 8.12 20.66 21.85
CA GLY A 184 7.02 21.59 21.59
C GLY A 184 6.44 22.26 22.84
N ALA A 185 6.96 21.96 24.03
CA ALA A 185 6.56 22.54 25.30
C ALA A 185 7.58 23.59 25.78
N VAL A 186 7.70 24.71 25.04
CA VAL A 186 8.37 25.93 25.53
C VAL A 186 7.50 27.14 25.24
#